data_AF-A0A6N9HBK8-F1
#
_entry.id   AF-A0A6N9HBK8-F1
#
_cell.length_a   1.000
_cell.length_b   1.000
_cell.length_c   1.000
_cell.angle_alpha   90.00
_cell.angle_beta   90.00
_cell.angle_gamma   90.00
#
_symmetry.space_group_name_H-M   'P 1'
#
loop_
_entity.id
_entity.type
_entity.pdbx_description
1 polymer ?
#
loop_
_entity_poly.entity_id
_entity_poly.type
_entity_poly.pdbx_seq_one_letter_code
_entity_poly.pdbx_strand_id
1 'polypeptide(L)'
;MARLTVLAGQKRRYGYRRLHVLLRRKGWTLNWKRTYRVYHAAGLMVRRRKRKRIAGVECSVRVLAARANQSWSMDFVSGGFVDGRRLRCLNIVHDFTKECLAIEVDTSLPGWRVASVLERLAESRGLPSSVTVDNGPEFAATAAISKQVTIPTSRRCWLYAYGVPWSNHFGMLL
;
A
#
# COMPACT_ATOMS: atom_id res chain seq x y z
N MET A 1 40.29 5.38 -24.85
CA MET A 1 39.54 5.81 -23.65
C MET A 1 38.32 6.67 -24.00
N ALA A 2 38.44 7.68 -24.87
CA ALA A 2 37.37 8.65 -25.18
C ALA A 2 36.00 8.06 -25.56
N ARG A 3 35.95 6.96 -26.34
CA ARG A 3 34.67 6.45 -26.89
C ARG A 3 33.75 5.78 -25.85
N LEU A 4 34.32 5.15 -24.81
CA LEU A 4 33.52 4.57 -23.71
C LEU A 4 32.84 5.69 -22.92
N THR A 5 33.57 6.77 -22.64
CA THR A 5 33.06 7.95 -21.94
C THR A 5 31.94 8.62 -22.73
N VAL A 6 32.06 8.72 -24.06
CA VAL A 6 30.99 9.23 -24.94
C VAL A 6 29.73 8.35 -24.86
N LEU A 7 29.87 7.02 -24.94
CA LEU A 7 28.72 6.10 -24.85
C LEU A 7 28.07 6.13 -23.46
N ALA A 8 28.87 6.23 -22.40
CA ALA A 8 28.40 6.37 -21.03
C ALA A 8 27.70 7.72 -20.80
N GLY A 9 28.18 8.79 -21.43
CA GLY A 9 27.55 10.12 -21.40
C GLY A 9 26.19 10.16 -22.07
N GLN A 10 26.02 9.47 -23.22
CA GLN A 10 24.73 9.36 -23.91
C GLN A 10 23.68 8.57 -23.11
N LYS A 11 24.11 7.55 -22.35
CA LYS A 11 23.21 6.67 -21.58
C LYS A 11 23.76 6.45 -20.16
N ARG A 12 23.61 7.46 -19.31
CA ARG A 12 24.17 7.52 -17.95
C ARG A 12 23.76 6.40 -16.99
N ARG A 13 22.66 5.67 -17.28
CA ARG A 13 22.19 4.51 -16.48
C ARG A 13 22.78 3.17 -16.95
N TYR A 14 23.50 3.13 -18.07
CA TYR A 14 24.08 1.90 -18.58
C TYR A 14 25.32 1.53 -17.77
N GLY A 15 25.29 0.36 -17.15
CA GLY A 15 26.47 -0.24 -16.54
C GLY A 15 27.46 -0.77 -17.57
N TYR A 16 28.67 -1.09 -17.13
CA TYR A 16 29.75 -1.58 -18.00
C TYR A 16 29.36 -2.79 -18.86
N ARG A 17 28.49 -3.70 -18.37
CA ARG A 17 28.02 -4.88 -19.12
C ARG A 17 27.19 -4.48 -20.35
N ARG A 18 26.32 -3.47 -20.22
CA ARG A 18 25.49 -2.98 -21.34
C ARG A 18 26.34 -2.19 -22.34
N LEU A 19 27.28 -1.38 -21.84
CA LEU A 19 28.25 -0.67 -22.68
C LEU A 19 29.17 -1.65 -23.44
N HIS A 20 29.57 -2.75 -22.82
CA HIS A 20 30.35 -3.80 -23.45
C HIS A 20 29.64 -4.42 -24.67
N VAL A 21 28.35 -4.73 -24.55
CA VAL A 21 27.53 -5.23 -25.66
C VAL A 21 27.44 -4.20 -26.80
N LEU A 22 27.26 -2.91 -26.47
CA LEU A 22 27.24 -1.85 -27.49
C LEU A 22 28.58 -1.69 -28.20
N LEU A 23 29.69 -1.85 -27.49
CA LEU A 23 31.03 -1.85 -28.08
C LEU A 23 31.22 -3.04 -29.02
N ARG A 24 30.78 -4.24 -28.62
CA ARG A 24 30.83 -5.45 -29.46
C ARG A 24 30.01 -5.28 -30.74
N ARG A 25 28.81 -4.70 -30.66
CA ARG A 25 27.97 -4.40 -31.83
C ARG A 25 28.59 -3.38 -32.79
N LYS A 26 29.46 -2.50 -32.28
CA LYS A 26 30.23 -1.55 -33.09
C LYS A 26 31.55 -2.14 -33.62
N GLY A 27 31.73 -3.46 -33.56
CA GLY A 27 32.90 -4.16 -34.09
C GLY A 27 34.09 -4.30 -33.14
N TRP A 28 33.97 -3.88 -31.87
CA TRP A 28 35.11 -3.93 -30.94
C TRP A 28 35.26 -5.31 -30.30
N THR A 29 36.43 -5.93 -30.47
CA THR A 29 36.82 -7.21 -29.87
C THR A 29 37.57 -7.02 -28.54
N LEU A 30 36.95 -6.29 -27.61
CA LEU A 30 37.52 -6.11 -26.26
C LEU A 30 37.08 -7.25 -25.34
N ASN A 31 37.92 -7.65 -24.39
CA ASN A 31 37.51 -8.49 -23.28
C ASN A 31 36.63 -7.66 -22.31
N TRP A 32 35.55 -8.24 -21.79
CA TRP A 32 34.66 -7.59 -20.83
C TRP A 32 35.39 -7.10 -19.56
N LYS A 33 36.44 -7.82 -19.13
CA LYS A 33 37.31 -7.39 -18.01
C LYS A 33 38.00 -6.06 -18.31
N ARG A 34 38.44 -5.83 -19.55
CA ARG A 34 39.06 -4.57 -19.99
C ARG A 34 38.03 -3.44 -20.01
N THR A 35 36.81 -3.72 -20.47
CA THR A 35 35.70 -2.74 -20.41
C THR A 35 35.39 -2.35 -18.96
N TYR A 36 35.34 -3.31 -18.04
CA TYR A 36 35.14 -3.04 -16.62
C TYR A 36 36.25 -2.17 -16.03
N ARG A 37 37.53 -2.52 -16.26
CA ARG A 37 38.68 -1.76 -15.75
C ARG A 37 38.67 -0.30 -16.21
N VAL A 38 38.42 -0.08 -17.50
CA VAL A 38 38.34 1.28 -18.06
C VAL A 38 37.15 2.05 -17.50
N TYR A 39 36.00 1.39 -17.37
CA TYR A 39 34.79 1.99 -16.80
C TYR A 39 34.96 2.39 -15.33
N HIS A 40 35.63 1.53 -14.54
CA HIS A 40 35.95 1.79 -13.15
C HIS A 40 36.97 2.93 -13.01
N ALA A 41 38.08 2.88 -13.76
CA ALA A 41 39.12 3.91 -13.76
C ALA A 41 38.59 5.28 -14.21
N ALA A 42 37.59 5.32 -15.09
CA ALA A 42 36.94 6.55 -15.55
C ALA A 42 35.86 7.09 -14.58
N GLY A 43 35.64 6.46 -13.42
CA GLY A 43 34.66 6.91 -12.43
C GLY A 43 33.21 6.82 -12.89
N LEU A 44 32.91 6.00 -13.90
CA LEU A 44 31.59 5.95 -14.56
C LEU A 44 30.56 5.09 -13.83
N MET A 45 30.89 4.55 -12.64
CA MET A 45 30.01 3.65 -11.90
C MET A 45 28.66 4.28 -11.56
N VAL A 46 27.57 3.63 -11.99
CA VAL A 46 26.21 4.06 -11.65
C VAL A 46 26.00 3.90 -10.14
N ARG A 47 25.78 5.03 -9.45
CA ARG A 47 25.46 5.04 -8.02
C ARG A 47 24.12 4.37 -7.78
N ARG A 48 24.09 3.33 -6.94
CA ARG A 48 22.83 2.74 -6.45
C ARG A 48 22.09 3.80 -5.63
N ARG A 49 20.84 4.08 -6.00
CA ARG A 49 19.96 4.94 -5.21
C ARG A 49 19.68 4.25 -3.88
N LYS A 50 20.08 4.86 -2.77
CA LYS A 50 19.67 4.38 -1.45
C LYS A 50 18.15 4.57 -1.32
N ARG A 51 17.43 3.53 -0.91
CA ARG A 51 16.01 3.64 -0.56
C ARG A 51 15.92 4.56 0.65
N LYS A 52 15.11 5.63 0.59
CA LYS A 52 14.82 6.46 1.76
C LYS A 52 14.18 5.55 2.80
N ARG A 53 14.76 5.47 4.00
CA ARG A 53 14.14 4.80 5.14
C ARG A 53 13.07 5.77 5.65
N ILE A 54 11.81 5.35 5.66
CA ILE A 54 10.75 6.10 6.32
C ILE A 54 11.08 6.01 7.82
N ALA A 55 11.11 7.15 8.51
CA ALA A 55 11.32 7.16 9.96
C ALA A 55 10.25 6.29 10.65
N GLY A 56 10.61 5.61 11.73
CA GLY A 56 9.64 4.84 12.50
C GLY A 56 8.51 5.77 12.93
N VAL A 57 7.29 5.47 12.52
CA VAL A 57 6.10 6.13 13.05
C VAL A 57 6.02 5.73 14.53
N GLU A 58 5.87 6.71 15.41
CA GLU A 58 5.67 6.47 16.84
C GLU A 58 4.48 5.51 17.00
N CYS A 59 4.72 4.34 17.61
CA CYS A 59 3.65 3.40 17.91
C CYS A 59 2.78 4.01 18.99
N SER A 60 1.69 4.69 18.60
CA SER A 60 0.66 5.11 19.53
C SER A 60 0.10 3.87 20.24
N VAL A 61 0.09 3.91 21.58
CA VAL A 61 -0.45 2.85 22.42
C VAL A 61 -1.94 2.71 22.08
N ARG A 62 -2.33 1.56 21.52
CA ARG A 62 -3.73 1.27 21.23
C ARG A 62 -4.48 1.08 22.55
N VAL A 63 -5.59 1.80 22.72
CA VAL A 63 -6.49 1.60 23.87
C VAL A 63 -7.08 0.20 23.76
N LEU A 64 -6.81 -0.65 24.74
CA LEU A 64 -7.35 -2.01 24.78
C LEU A 64 -8.85 -1.95 25.10
N ALA A 65 -9.65 -2.73 24.37
CA ALA A 65 -11.04 -2.95 24.71
C ALA A 65 -11.14 -3.68 26.07
N ALA A 66 -12.00 -3.20 26.94
CA ALA A 66 -12.22 -3.73 28.29
C ALA A 66 -13.39 -4.73 28.36
N ARG A 67 -14.28 -4.73 27.36
CA ARG A 67 -15.44 -5.63 27.29
C ARG A 67 -15.73 -6.12 25.88
N ALA A 68 -16.49 -7.21 25.81
CA ALA A 68 -17.08 -7.68 24.57
C ALA A 68 -17.97 -6.58 23.93
N ASN A 69 -18.00 -6.59 22.62
CA ASN A 69 -18.60 -5.66 21.68
C ASN A 69 -18.25 -4.17 21.87
N GLN A 70 -17.13 -3.84 22.54
CA GLN A 70 -16.74 -2.43 22.73
C GLN A 70 -16.02 -1.84 21.51
N SER A 71 -15.11 -2.60 20.91
CA SER A 71 -14.29 -2.14 19.81
C SER A 71 -13.99 -3.27 18.83
N TRP A 72 -14.06 -2.95 17.55
CA TRP A 72 -13.66 -3.82 16.46
C TRP A 72 -12.48 -3.21 15.72
N SER A 73 -11.53 -4.03 15.29
CA SER A 73 -10.48 -3.65 14.36
C SER A 73 -10.83 -4.11 12.95
N MET A 74 -10.57 -3.25 11.98
CA MET A 74 -10.80 -3.51 10.56
C MET A 74 -9.52 -3.23 9.76
N ASP A 75 -9.15 -4.17 8.89
CA ASP A 75 -7.99 -4.05 8.01
C ASP A 75 -8.28 -4.60 6.61
N PHE A 76 -7.54 -4.07 5.64
CA PHE A 76 -7.54 -4.57 4.26
C PHE A 76 -6.21 -5.23 3.94
N VAL A 77 -6.29 -6.48 3.50
CA VAL A 77 -5.16 -7.21 2.92
C VAL A 77 -5.37 -7.27 1.41
N SER A 78 -4.32 -6.99 0.63
CA SER A 78 -4.38 -7.13 -0.82
C SER A 78 -3.27 -8.03 -1.34
N GLY A 79 -3.63 -8.88 -2.29
CA GLY A 79 -2.74 -9.82 -2.96
C GLY A 79 -2.81 -9.66 -4.47
N GLY A 80 -1.71 -9.97 -5.16
CA GLY A 80 -1.66 -10.07 -6.61
C GLY A 80 -1.48 -11.52 -7.02
N PHE A 81 -2.26 -11.98 -8.00
CA PHE A 81 -2.07 -13.26 -8.66
C PHE A 81 -1.01 -13.14 -9.76
N VAL A 82 -0.45 -14.29 -10.18
CA VAL A 82 0.56 -14.35 -11.26
C VAL A 82 0.01 -13.85 -12.59
N ASP A 83 -1.31 -13.99 -12.81
CA ASP A 83 -2.02 -13.53 -14.00
C ASP A 83 -2.34 -12.01 -14.00
N GLY A 84 -1.89 -11.28 -12.97
CA GLY A 84 -2.09 -9.83 -12.85
C GLY A 84 -3.42 -9.41 -12.22
N ARG A 85 -4.31 -10.35 -11.88
CA ARG A 85 -5.52 -10.05 -11.11
C ARG A 85 -5.15 -9.68 -9.67
N ARG A 86 -6.02 -8.88 -9.04
CA ARG A 86 -5.86 -8.46 -7.64
C ARG A 86 -6.97 -9.07 -6.80
N LEU A 87 -6.62 -9.49 -5.60
CA LEU A 87 -7.52 -9.92 -4.55
C LEU A 87 -7.47 -8.90 -3.41
N ARG A 88 -8.61 -8.61 -2.81
CA ARG A 88 -8.76 -7.84 -1.60
C ARG A 88 -9.53 -8.64 -0.57
N CYS A 89 -9.07 -8.58 0.66
CA CYS A 89 -9.73 -9.17 1.81
C CYS A 89 -9.96 -8.05 2.82
N LEU A 90 -11.21 -7.86 3.21
CA LEU A 90 -11.61 -7.08 4.38
C LEU A 90 -11.68 -8.03 5.56
N ASN A 91 -10.86 -7.77 6.58
CA ASN A 91 -10.88 -8.51 7.83
C ASN A 91 -11.49 -7.61 8.92
N ILE A 92 -12.41 -8.16 9.70
CA ILE A 92 -13.00 -7.50 10.87
C ILE A 92 -12.81 -8.42 12.07
N VAL A 93 -12.15 -7.90 13.10
CA VAL A 93 -11.78 -8.65 14.30
C VAL A 93 -12.31 -7.93 15.53
N HIS A 94 -12.80 -8.71 16.48
CA HIS A 94 -13.20 -8.23 17.79
C HIS A 94 -11.98 -7.96 18.68
N ASP A 95 -11.84 -6.74 19.22
CA ASP A 95 -10.60 -6.37 19.92
C ASP A 95 -10.41 -7.03 21.29
N PHE A 96 -11.50 -7.29 22.03
CA PHE A 96 -11.46 -8.02 23.31
C PHE A 96 -11.33 -9.53 23.13
N THR A 97 -12.29 -10.18 22.45
CA THR A 97 -12.33 -11.66 22.34
C THR A 97 -11.34 -12.23 21.33
N LYS A 98 -10.75 -11.39 20.47
CA LYS A 98 -9.91 -11.79 19.32
C LYS A 98 -10.62 -12.68 18.31
N GLU A 99 -11.94 -12.71 18.36
CA GLU A 99 -12.78 -13.42 17.39
C GLU A 99 -12.74 -12.70 16.03
N CYS A 100 -12.60 -13.46 14.94
CA CYS A 100 -12.77 -12.94 13.60
C CYS A 100 -14.27 -12.84 13.27
N LEU A 101 -14.78 -11.62 13.14
CA LEU A 101 -16.21 -11.35 12.90
C LEU A 101 -16.59 -11.53 11.44
N ALA A 102 -15.74 -11.09 10.52
CA ALA A 102 -15.96 -11.26 9.09
C ALA A 102 -14.64 -11.26 8.31
N ILE A 103 -14.62 -12.05 7.23
CA ILE A 103 -13.61 -11.98 6.18
C ILE A 103 -14.37 -11.88 4.86
N GLU A 104 -14.43 -10.69 4.27
CA GLU A 104 -15.05 -10.47 2.96
C GLU A 104 -13.94 -10.43 1.90
N VAL A 105 -14.01 -11.31 0.90
CA VAL A 105 -12.97 -11.45 -0.11
C VAL A 105 -13.56 -11.17 -1.49
N ASP A 106 -12.97 -10.22 -2.21
CA ASP A 106 -13.37 -9.91 -3.58
C ASP A 106 -12.19 -9.26 -4.34
N THR A 107 -12.31 -9.13 -5.66
CA THR A 107 -11.36 -8.38 -6.50
C THR A 107 -11.45 -6.87 -6.25
N SER A 108 -12.61 -6.38 -5.79
CA SER A 108 -12.85 -5.00 -5.38
C SER A 108 -13.81 -4.95 -4.20
N LEU A 109 -13.50 -4.13 -3.20
CA LEU A 109 -14.33 -3.96 -2.00
C LEU A 109 -14.67 -2.47 -1.84
N PRO A 110 -15.65 -1.96 -2.61
CA PRO A 110 -16.09 -0.57 -2.49
C PRO A 110 -16.76 -0.32 -1.13
N GLY A 111 -16.82 0.95 -0.71
CA GLY A 111 -17.33 1.31 0.62
C GLY A 111 -18.75 0.82 0.93
N TRP A 112 -19.62 0.70 -0.08
CA TRP A 112 -20.96 0.13 0.13
C TRP A 112 -20.93 -1.36 0.50
N ARG A 113 -20.01 -2.16 -0.06
CA ARG A 113 -19.83 -3.57 0.33
C ARG A 113 -19.38 -3.66 1.78
N VAL A 114 -18.45 -2.79 2.19
CA VAL A 114 -17.96 -2.69 3.57
C VAL A 114 -19.11 -2.32 4.52
N ALA A 115 -19.93 -1.33 4.15
CA ALA A 115 -21.10 -0.92 4.92
C ALA A 115 -22.10 -2.06 5.10
N SER A 116 -22.40 -2.82 4.04
CA SER A 116 -23.30 -3.98 4.13
C SER A 116 -22.76 -5.09 5.04
N VAL A 117 -21.44 -5.32 5.08
CA VAL A 117 -20.83 -6.27 6.02
C VAL A 117 -21.04 -5.79 7.46
N LEU A 118 -20.77 -4.51 7.72
CA LEU A 118 -20.94 -3.90 9.05
C LEU A 118 -22.40 -3.92 9.52
N GLU A 119 -23.36 -3.68 8.63
CA GLU A 119 -24.79 -3.76 8.93
C GLU A 119 -25.21 -5.17 9.36
N ARG A 120 -24.78 -6.21 8.62
CA ARG A 120 -25.05 -7.61 8.99
C ARG A 120 -24.46 -7.98 10.36
N LEU A 121 -23.26 -7.50 10.65
CA LEU A 121 -22.63 -7.72 11.96
C LEU A 121 -23.38 -6.97 13.07
N ALA A 122 -23.83 -5.75 12.80
CA ALA A 122 -24.62 -4.96 13.73
C ALA A 122 -25.99 -5.57 14.03
N GLU A 123 -26.64 -6.21 13.05
CA GLU A 123 -27.91 -6.90 13.25
C GLU A 123 -27.78 -8.15 14.12
N SER A 124 -26.68 -8.91 13.94
CA SER A 124 -26.45 -10.15 14.67
C SER A 124 -25.90 -9.95 16.09
N ARG A 125 -25.07 -8.92 16.31
CA ARG A 125 -24.34 -8.72 17.58
C ARG A 125 -24.61 -7.38 18.28
N GLY A 126 -25.29 -6.47 17.60
CA GLY A 126 -25.41 -5.07 18.03
C GLY A 126 -24.20 -4.23 17.63
N LEU A 127 -24.36 -2.92 17.75
CA LEU A 127 -23.37 -1.92 17.34
C LEU A 127 -22.19 -1.85 18.33
N PRO A 128 -20.93 -1.90 17.87
CA PRO A 128 -19.78 -1.60 18.72
C PRO A 128 -19.74 -0.11 19.08
N SER A 129 -19.07 0.21 20.19
CA SER A 129 -18.86 1.61 20.59
C SER A 129 -17.82 2.34 19.72
N SER A 130 -16.90 1.59 19.09
CA SER A 130 -15.85 2.14 18.23
C SER A 130 -15.39 1.11 17.21
N VAL A 131 -14.91 1.59 16.06
CA VAL A 131 -14.19 0.77 15.09
C VAL A 131 -12.84 1.43 14.82
N THR A 132 -11.78 0.64 14.90
CA THR A 132 -10.41 1.04 14.58
C THR A 132 -10.09 0.59 13.18
N VAL A 133 -9.71 1.52 12.31
CA VAL A 133 -9.29 1.22 10.93
C VAL A 133 -7.83 1.56 10.77
N ASP A 134 -7.03 0.60 10.29
CA ASP A 134 -5.65 0.90 9.90
C ASP A 134 -5.64 1.61 8.54
N ASN A 135 -4.82 2.65 8.40
CA ASN A 135 -4.78 3.46 7.19
C ASN A 135 -4.04 2.71 6.07
N GLY A 136 -4.74 1.80 5.39
CA GLY A 136 -4.40 1.44 4.03
C GLY A 136 -4.40 2.68 3.12
N PRO A 137 -3.72 2.64 1.95
CA PRO A 137 -3.69 3.77 1.00
C PRO A 137 -5.09 4.25 0.54
N GLU A 138 -6.14 3.48 0.81
CA GLU A 138 -7.54 3.79 0.51
C GLU A 138 -8.19 4.76 1.50
N PHE A 139 -7.54 5.02 2.64
CA PHE A 139 -7.97 6.00 3.66
C PHE A 139 -7.01 7.20 3.76
N ALA A 140 -6.01 7.26 2.88
CA ALA A 140 -4.86 8.16 2.97
C ALA A 140 -5.09 9.57 2.41
N ALA A 141 -6.17 10.24 2.82
CA ALA A 141 -6.33 11.68 2.56
C ALA A 141 -5.71 12.56 3.65
N THR A 142 -5.44 12.07 4.87
CA THR A 142 -4.85 12.91 5.93
C THR A 142 -4.16 12.08 7.03
N ALA A 143 -2.82 12.22 7.11
CA ALA A 143 -1.89 11.93 8.21
C ALA A 143 -1.89 10.54 8.90
N ALA A 144 -0.69 10.06 9.22
CA ALA A 144 -0.34 8.68 9.58
C ALA A 144 -0.68 8.29 11.04
N ILE A 145 -1.96 8.27 11.41
CA ILE A 145 -2.44 7.79 12.72
C ILE A 145 -3.58 6.82 12.47
N SER A 146 -3.55 5.61 13.06
CA SER A 146 -4.71 4.71 13.10
C SER A 146 -5.92 5.49 13.59
N LYS A 147 -6.92 5.69 12.73
CA LYS A 147 -8.10 6.47 13.11
C LYS A 147 -9.03 5.54 13.87
N GLN A 148 -9.15 5.76 15.17
CA GLN A 148 -10.27 5.23 15.93
C GLN A 148 -11.48 6.09 15.59
N VAL A 149 -12.46 5.49 14.93
CA VAL A 149 -13.71 6.15 14.60
C VAL A 149 -14.70 5.79 15.69
N THR A 150 -15.04 6.77 16.52
CA THR A 150 -16.14 6.64 17.48
C THR A 150 -17.44 6.70 16.73
N ILE A 151 -18.29 5.69 16.93
CA ILE A 151 -19.49 5.55 16.12
C ILE A 151 -20.66 6.17 16.87
N PRO A 152 -21.42 7.10 16.26
CA PRO A 152 -22.61 7.63 16.89
C PRO A 152 -23.66 6.53 17.03
N THR A 153 -24.46 6.61 18.08
CA THR A 153 -25.49 5.62 18.46
C THR A 153 -26.59 5.41 17.40
N SER A 154 -26.61 6.18 16.30
CA SER A 154 -27.62 6.08 15.25
C SER A 154 -27.10 5.36 13.99
N ARG A 155 -27.88 4.39 13.47
CA ARG A 155 -27.58 3.64 12.23
C ARG A 155 -27.28 4.54 11.02
N ARG A 156 -27.85 5.75 10.95
CA ARG A 156 -27.63 6.72 9.86
C ARG A 156 -26.22 7.32 9.82
N CYS A 157 -25.55 7.46 10.97
CA CYS A 157 -24.20 8.06 11.01
C CYS A 157 -23.08 7.10 10.59
N TRP A 158 -23.38 5.81 10.42
CA TRP A 158 -22.42 4.79 9.99
C TRP A 158 -21.86 5.09 8.60
N LEU A 159 -22.69 5.60 7.69
CA LEU A 159 -22.28 5.92 6.32
C LEU A 159 -21.33 7.12 6.23
N TYR A 160 -21.37 8.04 7.20
CA TYR A 160 -20.57 9.27 7.21
C TYR A 160 -19.17 9.10 7.82
N ALA A 161 -19.02 8.19 8.79
CA ALA A 161 -17.81 8.08 9.59
C ALA A 161 -16.64 7.35 8.91
N TYR A 162 -16.91 6.55 7.86
CA TYR A 162 -15.91 5.74 7.15
C TYR A 162 -15.29 6.40 5.92
N GLY A 163 -15.44 7.73 5.74
CA GLY A 163 -14.64 8.49 4.78
C GLY A 163 -14.72 7.98 3.34
N VAL A 164 -15.87 7.46 2.91
CA VAL A 164 -16.11 7.06 1.51
C VAL A 164 -16.20 8.35 0.68
N PRO A 165 -15.24 8.66 -0.20
CA PRO A 165 -15.22 9.94 -0.89
C PRO A 165 -16.23 9.90 -2.04
N TRP A 166 -17.49 10.24 -1.78
CA TRP A 166 -18.44 10.58 -2.84
C TRP A 166 -18.37 12.09 -3.10
N SER A 167 -17.40 12.48 -3.91
CA SER A 167 -17.61 13.56 -4.86
C SER A 167 -17.71 12.90 -6.22
N ASN A 168 -18.94 12.57 -6.63
CA ASN A 168 -19.46 12.88 -7.96
C ASN A 168 -20.85 12.24 -8.14
N HIS A 169 -21.85 13.12 -8.26
CA HIS A 169 -23.17 12.91 -8.87
C HIS A 169 -24.03 11.77 -8.33
N PHE A 170 -25.05 12.10 -7.53
CA PHE A 170 -26.45 11.85 -7.91
C PHE A 170 -27.38 12.58 -6.92
N GLY A 171 -28.39 13.26 -7.48
CA GLY A 171 -29.30 14.13 -6.74
C GLY A 171 -30.25 13.38 -5.81
N MET A 172 -30.72 14.14 -4.81
CA MET A 172 -32.09 14.19 -4.29
C MET A 172 -33.05 13.12 -4.85
N LEU A 173 -33.62 12.29 -3.97
CA LEU A 173 -35.05 12.35 -3.63
C LEU A 173 -35.46 11.23 -2.66
N LEU A 174 -36.26 11.68 -1.68
CA LEU A 174 -37.08 10.97 -0.67
C LEU A 174 -36.36 10.42 0.58
#